data_AF-A0A956X614-F1
#
_entry.id   AF-A0A956X614-F1
#
_cell.length_a   1.000
_cell.length_b   1.000
_cell.length_c   1.000
_cell.angle_alpha   90.00
_cell.angle_beta   90.00
_cell.angle_gamma   90.00
#
_symmetry.space_group_name_H-M   'P 1'
#
loop_
_entity.id
_entity.type
_entity.pdbx_description
1 polymer ?
#
loop_
_entity_poly.entity_id
_entity_poly.type
_entity_poly.pdbx_seq_one_letter_code
_entity_poly.pdbx_strand_id
1 'polypeptide(L)' 'MTAEHPPRNIGLDLVRVTETAALAAGHWLGSGDRDAAHRAATRAMASALDTLDMDGRIVIGEDREMNGRSLL' A
#
# COMPACT_ATOMS: atom_id res chain seq x y z
N MET A 1 -13.91 33.54 6.20
CA MET A 1 -14.34 32.25 6.79
C MET A 1 -13.62 31.15 6.03
N THR A 2 -12.49 30.67 6.54
CA THR A 2 -11.85 29.48 5.98
C THR A 2 -12.72 28.29 6.36
N ALA A 3 -13.30 27.61 5.37
CA ALA A 3 -14.05 26.39 5.62
C ALA A 3 -13.11 25.37 6.27
N GLU A 4 -13.34 25.08 7.55
CA GLU A 4 -12.66 24.02 8.27
C GLU A 4 -13.06 22.71 7.59
N HIS A 5 -12.14 22.15 6.81
CA HIS A 5 -12.37 20.87 6.16
C HIS A 5 -12.29 19.80 7.24
N PRO A 6 -13.31 18.92 7.37
CA PRO A 6 -13.25 17.85 8.35
C PRO A 6 -11.99 17.01 8.13
N PRO A 7 -11.27 16.67 9.20
CA PRO A 7 -10.01 15.93 9.11
C PRO A 7 -10.23 14.59 8.41
N ARG A 8 -9.24 14.16 7.62
CA ARG A 8 -9.34 12.88 6.91
C ARG A 8 -9.50 11.74 7.91
N ASN A 9 -10.44 10.84 7.62
CA ASN A 9 -10.64 9.65 8.42
C ASN A 9 -9.60 8.60 8.00
N ILE A 10 -8.62 8.33 8.88
CA ILE A 10 -7.55 7.35 8.61
C ILE A 10 -8.09 5.95 8.27
N GLY A 11 -9.23 5.55 8.85
CA GLY A 11 -9.86 4.27 8.54
C GLY A 11 -10.32 4.19 7.08
N LEU A 12 -10.92 5.25 6.54
CA LEU A 12 -11.29 5.31 5.12
C LEU A 12 -10.07 5.43 4.20
N ASP A 13 -9.03 6.12 4.65
CA ASP A 13 -7.77 6.18 3.90
C ASP A 13 -7.10 4.80 3.81
N LEU A 14 -7.14 3.98 4.86
CA LEU A 14 -6.64 2.60 4.85
C LEU A 14 -7.46 1.68 3.94
N VAL A 15 -8.77 1.91 3.78
CA VAL A 15 -9.57 1.18 2.77
C VAL A 15 -9.03 1.44 1.36
N ARG A 16 -8.62 2.67 1.05
CA ARG A 16 -8.04 2.99 -0.27
C ARG A 16 -6.68 2.32 -0.49
N VAL A 17 -5.89 2.14 0.57
CA VAL A 17 -4.63 1.40 0.52
C VAL A 17 -4.89 -0.05 0.10
N THR A 18 -5.89 -0.71 0.69
CA THR A 18 -6.21 -2.11 0.35
C THR A 18 -6.81 -2.23 -1.05
N GLU A 19 -7.64 -1.28 -1.48
CA GLU A 19 -8.15 -1.20 -2.86
C GLU A 19 -7.01 -1.07 -3.87
N THR A 20 -6.06 -0.17 -3.62
CA THR A 20 -4.90 0.08 -4.49
C THR A 20 -4.05 -1.19 -4.65
N ALA A 21 -3.82 -1.93 -3.56
CA ALA A 21 -3.12 -3.20 -3.60
C ALA A 21 -3.90 -4.28 -4.37
N ALA A 22 -5.21 -4.38 -4.13
CA ALA A 22 -6.08 -5.35 -4.78
C ALA A 22 -6.19 -5.12 -6.30
N LEU A 23 -6.30 -3.86 -6.73
CA LEU A 23 -6.33 -3.49 -8.15
C LEU A 23 -4.99 -3.82 -8.83
N ALA A 24 -3.87 -3.48 -8.19
CA ALA A 24 -2.54 -3.79 -8.72
C ALA A 24 -2.31 -5.30 -8.87
N ALA A 25 -2.73 -6.11 -7.88
CA ALA A 25 -2.68 -7.57 -7.95
C ALA A 25 -3.65 -8.13 -8.99
N GLY A 26 -4.84 -7.55 -9.11
CA GLY A 26 -5.92 -8.01 -9.97
C GLY A 26 -5.53 -8.08 -11.46
N HIS A 27 -4.62 -7.23 -11.91
CA HIS A 27 -4.07 -7.28 -13.27
C HIS A 27 -3.36 -8.60 -13.61
N TRP A 28 -2.94 -9.36 -12.61
CA TRP A 28 -2.24 -10.63 -12.76
C TRP A 28 -3.13 -11.86 -12.54
N LEU A 29 -4.44 -11.66 -12.37
CA LEU A 29 -5.38 -12.77 -12.17
C LEU A 29 -5.36 -13.73 -13.37
N GLY A 30 -5.16 -15.02 -13.11
CA GLY A 30 -5.07 -16.05 -14.15
C GLY A 30 -3.74 -16.09 -14.91
N SER A 31 -2.76 -15.24 -14.60
CA SER A 31 -1.45 -15.23 -15.26
C SER A 31 -0.54 -16.41 -14.89
N GLY A 32 -0.76 -17.03 -13.73
CA GLY A 32 0.15 -18.01 -13.14
C GLY A 32 1.43 -17.40 -12.53
N ASP A 33 1.65 -16.09 -12.67
CA ASP A 33 2.82 -15.38 -12.15
C ASP A 33 2.54 -14.78 -10.76
N ARG A 34 2.63 -15.63 -9.74
CA ARG A 34 2.42 -15.25 -8.34
C ARG A 34 3.36 -14.13 -7.90
N ASP A 35 4.63 -14.20 -8.30
CA ASP A 35 5.64 -13.29 -7.78
C ASP A 35 5.47 -11.89 -8.37
N ALA A 36 5.07 -11.76 -9.63
CA ALA A 36 4.75 -10.47 -10.22
C ALA A 36 3.47 -9.87 -9.62
N ALA A 37 2.42 -10.67 -9.41
CA ALA A 37 1.20 -10.24 -8.72
C ALA A 37 1.50 -9.71 -7.31
N HIS A 38 2.33 -10.46 -6.57
CA HIS A 38 2.73 -10.12 -5.22
C HIS A 38 3.56 -8.82 -5.18
N ARG A 39 4.59 -8.70 -6.03
CA ARG A 39 5.40 -7.46 -6.13
C ARG A 39 4.56 -6.25 -6.49
N ALA A 40 3.60 -6.40 -7.40
CA ALA A 40 2.70 -5.31 -7.79
C ALA A 40 1.85 -4.84 -6.60
N ALA A 41 1.26 -5.77 -5.86
CA ALA A 41 0.45 -5.48 -4.68
C ALA A 41 1.25 -4.77 -3.58
N THR A 42 2.40 -5.31 -3.21
CA THR A 42 3.24 -4.80 -2.11
C THR A 42 3.78 -3.39 -2.42
N ARG A 43 4.23 -3.16 -3.66
CA ARG A 43 4.69 -1.82 -4.08
C ARG A 43 3.55 -0.79 -4.09
N ALA A 44 2.38 -1.18 -4.57
CA ALA A 44 1.21 -0.31 -4.60
C ALA A 44 0.74 0.02 -3.17
N MET A 45 0.75 -0.96 -2.26
CA MET A 45 0.43 -0.78 -0.85
C MET A 45 1.41 0.17 -0.16
N ALA A 46 2.71 -0.04 -0.31
CA ALA A 46 3.75 0.82 0.29
C ALA A 46 3.61 2.27 -0.19
N SER A 47 3.49 2.46 -1.51
CA SER A 47 3.31 3.80 -2.09
C SER A 47 2.02 4.48 -1.62
N ALA A 48 0.96 3.74 -1.33
CA ALA A 48 -0.29 4.30 -0.82
C ALA A 48 -0.17 4.67 0.66
N LEU A 49 0.49 3.83 1.47
CA LEU A 49 0.77 4.11 2.88
C LEU A 49 1.64 5.37 3.06
N ASP A 50 2.63 5.58 2.19
CA ASP A 50 3.50 6.78 2.20
C ASP A 50 2.73 8.10 1.97
N THR A 51 1.48 8.04 1.49
CA THR A 51 0.65 9.24 1.27
C THR A 51 -0.24 9.60 2.45
N LEU A 52 -0.27 8.74 3.47
CA LEU A 52 -1.08 8.95 4.66
C LEU A 52 -0.33 9.83 5.65
N ASP A 53 -1.05 10.76 6.28
CA ASP A 53 -0.52 11.57 7.38
C ASP A 53 -0.48 10.70 8.65
N MET A 54 0.56 9.86 8.76
CA MET A 54 0.77 8.96 9.88
C MET A 54 2.25 8.74 10.18
N ASP A 55 2.59 8.58 11.46
CA ASP A 55 3.88 8.07 11.92
C ASP A 55 3.72 6.58 12.27
N GLY A 56 3.81 5.75 11.23
CA GLY A 56 3.57 4.31 11.30
C GLY A 56 4.83 3.50 11.08
N ARG A 57 4.96 2.38 11.79
CA ARG A 57 6.01 1.38 11.57
C ARG A 57 5.39 0.05 11.15
N ILE A 58 5.85 -0.50 10.03
CA ILE A 58 5.51 -1.87 9.64
C ILE A 58 6.21 -2.82 10.60
N VAL A 59 5.43 -3.53 11.42
CA VAL A 59 5.92 -4.56 12.35
C VAL A 59 5.69 -5.97 11.84
N ILE A 60 4.79 -6.12 10.86
CA ILE A 60 4.51 -7.36 10.13
C ILE A 60 4.38 -6.97 8.67
N GLY A 61 5.23 -7.53 7.82
CA GLY A 61 5.28 -7.27 6.39
C GLY A 61 6.06 -8.36 5.67
N GLU A 62 6.33 -8.19 4.39
CA GLU A 62 7.13 -9.14 3.62
C GLU A 62 8.61 -9.05 4.02
N ASP A 63 9.08 -10.03 4.81
CA ASP A 63 10.47 -10.19 5.19
C ASP A 63 11.30 -10.79 4.03
N ARG A 64 11.49 -10.09 2.90
CA ARG A 64 12.54 -10.43 1.92
C ARG A 64 13.15 -9.22 1.23
N GLU A 65 14.44 -9.04 1.50
CA GLU A 65 15.36 -8.23 0.71
C GLU A 65 15.18 -8.50 -0.79
N MET A 66 14.66 -7.51 -1.51
CA MET A 66 14.92 -7.35 -2.94
C MET A 66 15.83 -6.13 -3.07
N ASN A 67 17.14 -6.40 -3.15
CA ASN A 67 18.24 -5.44 -3.33
C ASN A 67 18.49 -4.44 -2.18
N GLY A 68 19.10 -4.88 -1.07
CA GLY A 68 20.03 -4.07 -0.25
C GLY A 68 19.60 -2.68 0.24
N ARG A 69 18.33 -2.32 0.07
CA ARG A 69 17.66 -1.11 0.53
C ARG A 69 16.30 -1.60 0.96
N SER A 70 16.18 -1.75 2.27
CA SER A 70 14.89 -1.75 2.94
C SER A 70 14.02 -0.66 2.30
N LEU A 71 12.80 -1.03 1.89
CA LEU A 71 11.77 -0.06 1.49
C LEU A 71 11.15 0.64 2.71
N LEU A 72 11.83 0.56 3.85
CA LEU A 72 11.61 1.27 5.11
C LEU A 72 12.93 1.89 5.57
#